data_AF-A0A242DER1-F1
#
_entry.id   AF-A0A242DER1-F1
#
_cell.length_a   1.000
_cell.length_b   1.000
_cell.length_c   1.000
_cell.angle_alpha   90.00
_cell.angle_beta   90.00
_cell.angle_gamma   90.00
#
_symmetry.space_group_name_H-M   'P 1'
#
loop_
_entity.id
_entity.type
_entity.pdbx_description
1 polymer ?
#
loop_
_entity_poly.entity_id
_entity_poly.type
_entity_poly.pdbx_seq_one_letter_code
_entity_poly.pdbx_strand_id
1 'polypeptide(L)'
;MTRKTGTLAIIALLVVIVFGFISYSSYKNSEDATVDRLAAALIENDEAAVKQYMPRYSNKKKISKDARNIFYQQLKKLKQEQVVKLLKDEENFSIKEGASFLKPAQVYPNARFLVIELPKGTELRAEIQAQEISGEYVEDWNKYTFGPFLPGKYKVAYEMAHPKFGSKKEKETVDLKAEDQRLTVKENHLYENNPKFQKHLLASAVNYFDSLNEGIRDGLNVSSLIASKEHKENLQASFEELEPYLESFDQQFQTVKIDCDSIAVNASQTKVQLDLYTDLKRSMKLVEEVGIDETLTSDKQNAITSFVYDEDQKKWLVDELDFSTYQQDPEKWEHVESYRGDAEKKAHWGKESAGDIV
;
A
#
# COMPACT_ATOMS: atom_id res chain seq x y z
N MET A 1 74.82 -23.02 42.60
CA MET A 1 73.51 -22.33 42.58
C MET A 1 72.79 -22.62 43.89
N THR A 2 72.62 -21.59 44.72
CA THR A 2 71.89 -21.71 46.00
C THR A 2 70.39 -21.85 45.70
N ARG A 3 69.66 -22.71 46.43
CA ARG A 3 68.21 -22.97 46.27
C ARG A 3 67.38 -21.70 45.99
N LYS A 4 67.75 -20.55 46.58
CA LYS A 4 67.11 -19.24 46.39
C LYS A 4 67.14 -18.70 44.96
N THR A 5 68.23 -18.94 44.20
CA THR A 5 68.35 -18.50 42.79
C THR A 5 67.49 -19.31 41.82
N GLY A 6 67.34 -20.62 42.07
CA GLY A 6 66.42 -21.47 41.29
C GLY A 6 64.94 -21.13 41.53
N THR A 7 64.55 -20.81 42.77
CA THR A 7 63.18 -20.37 43.09
C THR A 7 62.85 -19.03 42.44
N LEU A 8 63.79 -18.07 42.43
CA LEU A 8 63.62 -16.77 41.76
C LEU A 8 63.47 -16.89 40.23
N ALA A 9 64.23 -17.78 39.60
CA ALA A 9 64.11 -18.04 38.16
C ALA A 9 62.76 -18.67 37.79
N ILE A 10 62.24 -19.59 38.62
CA ILE A 10 60.92 -20.21 38.43
C ILE A 10 59.81 -19.17 38.63
N ILE A 11 59.91 -18.31 39.64
CA ILE A 11 58.96 -17.21 39.87
C ILE A 11 58.97 -16.24 38.70
N ALA A 12 60.15 -15.84 38.21
CA ALA A 12 60.27 -14.96 37.04
C ALA A 12 59.65 -15.59 35.77
N LEU A 13 59.88 -16.89 35.52
CA LEU A 13 59.28 -17.62 34.42
C LEU A 13 57.74 -17.67 34.53
N LEU A 14 57.22 -17.96 35.73
CA LEU A 14 55.78 -17.96 35.99
C LEU A 14 55.16 -16.58 35.79
N VAL A 15 55.85 -15.52 36.23
CA VAL A 15 55.43 -14.14 36.00
C VAL A 15 55.40 -13.84 34.49
N VAL A 16 56.42 -14.21 33.72
CA VAL A 16 56.43 -14.00 32.26
C VAL A 16 55.31 -14.78 31.56
N ILE A 17 55.03 -16.02 31.97
CA ILE A 17 53.93 -16.83 31.42
C ILE A 17 52.58 -16.20 31.77
N VAL A 18 52.38 -15.76 33.01
CA VAL A 18 51.15 -15.11 33.46
C VAL A 18 50.96 -13.76 32.75
N PHE A 19 52.00 -12.94 32.64
CA PHE A 19 51.93 -11.68 31.88
C PHE A 19 51.69 -11.92 30.40
N GLY A 20 52.37 -12.90 29.78
CA GLY A 20 52.14 -13.28 28.39
C GLY A 20 50.70 -13.77 28.14
N PHE A 21 50.16 -14.56 29.06
CA PHE A 21 48.77 -15.01 29.02
C PHE A 21 47.78 -13.86 29.22
N ILE A 22 48.02 -12.95 30.17
CA ILE A 22 47.18 -11.76 30.39
C ILE A 22 47.23 -10.84 29.17
N SER A 23 48.41 -10.57 28.60
CA SER A 23 48.56 -9.73 27.40
C SER A 23 47.91 -10.35 26.17
N TYR A 24 48.10 -11.65 25.93
CA TYR A 24 47.43 -12.36 24.83
C TYR A 24 45.91 -12.40 25.01
N SER A 25 45.43 -12.68 26.22
CA SER A 25 44.01 -12.71 26.54
C SER A 25 43.37 -11.33 26.44
N SER A 26 44.08 -10.28 26.87
CA SER A 26 43.66 -8.88 26.74
C SER A 26 43.57 -8.44 25.28
N TYR A 27 44.55 -8.79 24.44
CA TYR A 27 44.49 -8.55 22.99
C TYR A 27 43.36 -9.34 22.33
N LYS A 28 43.19 -10.60 22.71
CA LYS A 28 42.13 -11.47 22.16
C LYS A 28 40.73 -10.99 22.51
N ASN A 29 40.57 -10.33 23.66
CA ASN A 29 39.30 -9.85 24.20
C ASN A 29 39.11 -8.34 24.07
N SER A 30 39.94 -7.67 23.27
CA SER A 30 39.80 -6.25 22.96
C SER A 30 38.51 -5.96 22.19
N GLU A 31 38.12 -4.69 22.18
CA GLU A 31 36.96 -4.21 21.42
C GLU A 31 37.11 -4.49 19.92
N ASP A 32 38.26 -4.16 19.35
CA ASP A 32 38.56 -4.40 17.93
C ASP A 32 38.47 -5.89 17.56
N ALA A 33 39.11 -6.76 18.35
CA ALA A 33 39.07 -8.20 18.10
C ALA A 33 37.67 -8.80 18.28
N THR A 34 36.87 -8.23 19.18
CA THR A 34 35.48 -8.61 19.39
C THR A 34 34.62 -8.21 18.19
N VAL A 35 34.77 -6.97 17.71
CA VAL A 35 34.02 -6.46 16.56
C VAL A 35 34.36 -7.24 15.29
N ASP A 36 35.63 -7.54 15.03
CA ASP A 36 36.04 -8.30 13.85
C ASP A 36 35.48 -9.74 13.87
N ARG A 37 35.49 -10.40 15.04
CA ARG A 37 34.89 -11.74 15.20
C ARG A 37 33.37 -11.71 15.07
N LEU A 38 32.72 -10.70 15.65
CA LEU A 38 31.28 -10.53 15.50
C LEU A 38 30.93 -10.30 14.02
N ALA A 39 31.69 -9.46 13.30
CA ALA A 39 31.47 -9.22 11.88
C ALA A 39 31.59 -10.50 11.06
N ALA A 40 32.62 -11.33 11.29
CA ALA A 40 32.76 -12.63 10.65
C ALA A 40 31.58 -13.56 10.98
N ALA A 41 31.23 -13.68 12.27
CA ALA A 41 30.12 -14.52 12.73
C ALA A 41 28.77 -14.10 12.15
N LEU A 42 28.52 -12.80 12.00
CA LEU A 42 27.30 -12.27 11.38
C LEU A 42 27.21 -12.60 9.88
N ILE A 43 28.34 -12.64 9.16
CA ILE A 43 28.40 -13.01 7.74
C ILE A 43 28.25 -14.52 7.56
N GLU A 44 28.92 -15.30 8.40
CA GLU A 44 28.89 -16.77 8.39
C GLU A 44 27.62 -17.36 9.03
N ASN A 45 26.79 -16.50 9.63
CA ASN A 45 25.57 -16.88 10.33
C ASN A 45 25.82 -17.83 11.53
N ASP A 46 26.96 -17.67 12.22
CA ASP A 46 27.29 -18.40 13.45
C ASP A 46 26.48 -17.85 14.63
N GLU A 47 25.29 -18.42 14.84
CA GLU A 47 24.40 -18.02 15.92
C GLU A 47 25.04 -18.08 17.33
N ALA A 48 25.97 -19.01 17.58
CA ALA A 48 26.56 -19.19 18.90
C ALA A 48 27.53 -18.05 19.20
N ALA A 49 28.42 -17.76 18.26
CA ALA A 49 29.33 -16.61 18.36
C ALA A 49 28.56 -15.28 18.39
N VAL A 50 27.52 -15.12 17.56
CA VAL A 50 26.69 -13.90 17.59
C VAL A 50 26.01 -13.72 18.96
N LYS A 51 25.44 -14.78 19.56
CA LYS A 51 24.86 -14.70 20.91
C LYS A 51 25.90 -14.39 21.99
N GLN A 52 27.14 -14.82 21.82
CA GLN A 52 28.24 -14.57 22.76
C GLN A 52 28.67 -13.10 22.74
N TYR A 53 28.89 -12.54 21.56
CA TYR A 53 29.41 -11.17 21.38
C TYR A 53 28.31 -10.11 21.33
N MET A 54 27.10 -10.46 20.89
CA MET A 54 25.93 -9.57 20.81
C MET A 54 24.70 -10.20 21.50
N PRO A 55 24.70 -10.30 22.83
CA PRO A 55 23.70 -11.09 23.57
C PRO A 55 22.32 -10.43 23.68
N ARG A 56 22.25 -9.09 23.67
CA ARG A 56 21.03 -8.32 23.94
C ARG A 56 21.15 -6.90 23.39
N TYR A 57 20.03 -6.18 23.30
CA TYR A 57 20.01 -4.75 23.02
C TYR A 57 20.62 -3.93 24.16
N SER A 58 21.02 -2.69 23.88
CA SER A 58 21.53 -1.72 24.87
C SER A 58 20.54 -1.46 26.01
N ASN A 59 19.24 -1.50 25.71
CA ASN A 59 18.14 -1.43 26.70
C ASN A 59 17.90 -2.73 27.51
N LYS A 60 18.81 -3.70 27.41
CA LYS A 60 18.79 -5.01 28.09
C LYS A 60 17.72 -6.00 27.60
N LYS A 61 16.85 -5.63 26.64
CA LYS A 61 15.89 -6.58 26.02
C LYS A 61 16.63 -7.64 25.20
N LYS A 62 16.11 -8.88 25.21
CA LYS A 62 16.65 -9.97 24.38
C LYS A 62 16.43 -9.66 22.90
N ILE A 63 17.40 -10.02 22.06
CA ILE A 63 17.24 -9.94 20.61
C ILE A 63 16.51 -11.20 20.14
N SER A 64 15.35 -11.04 19.50
CA SER A 64 14.56 -12.16 18.98
C SER A 64 15.29 -12.90 17.85
N LYS A 65 14.82 -14.11 17.52
CA LYS A 65 15.35 -14.86 16.38
C LYS A 65 15.05 -14.15 15.06
N ASP A 66 13.83 -13.61 14.92
CA ASP A 66 13.42 -12.89 13.72
C ASP A 66 14.23 -11.62 13.49
N ALA A 67 14.44 -10.80 14.52
CA ALA A 67 15.26 -9.59 14.40
C ALA A 67 16.69 -9.91 13.91
N ARG A 68 17.27 -11.03 14.39
CA ARG A 68 18.57 -11.51 13.91
C ARG A 68 18.52 -11.98 12.46
N ASN A 69 17.53 -12.81 12.10
CA ASN A 69 17.38 -13.33 10.74
C ASN A 69 17.22 -12.19 9.72
N ILE A 70 16.36 -11.21 10.00
CA ILE A 70 16.13 -10.05 9.13
C ILE A 70 17.41 -9.22 9.01
N PHE A 71 18.13 -9.02 10.12
CA PHE A 71 19.42 -8.32 10.10
C PHE A 71 20.46 -9.06 9.26
N TYR A 72 20.58 -10.40 9.37
CA TYR A 72 21.48 -11.20 8.54
C TYR A 72 21.19 -11.04 7.05
N GLN A 73 19.93 -10.98 6.65
CA GLN A 73 19.58 -10.75 5.25
C GLN A 73 20.17 -9.43 4.70
N GLN A 74 20.23 -8.38 5.53
CA GLN A 74 20.86 -7.12 5.13
C GLN A 74 22.39 -7.28 4.97
N LEU A 75 23.02 -8.07 5.84
CA LEU A 75 24.48 -8.20 5.90
C LEU A 75 25.06 -9.07 4.79
N LYS A 76 24.26 -9.98 4.20
CA LYS A 76 24.69 -10.85 3.08
C LYS A 76 25.30 -10.11 1.89
N LYS A 77 25.02 -8.81 1.74
CA LYS A 77 25.52 -7.98 0.63
C LYS A 77 26.74 -7.14 1.00
N LEU A 78 27.20 -7.21 2.24
CA LEU A 78 28.30 -6.41 2.77
C LEU A 78 29.56 -7.23 2.91
N LYS A 79 30.71 -6.60 2.66
CA LYS A 79 32.03 -7.15 3.02
C LYS A 79 32.25 -7.03 4.53
N GLN A 80 33.11 -7.87 5.10
CA GLN A 80 33.43 -7.86 6.52
C GLN A 80 33.86 -6.46 7.02
N GLU A 81 34.73 -5.76 6.28
CA GLU A 81 35.15 -4.39 6.61
C GLU A 81 33.97 -3.40 6.75
N GLN A 82 32.93 -3.56 5.92
CA GLN A 82 31.73 -2.72 5.98
C GLN A 82 30.87 -3.07 7.20
N VAL A 83 30.82 -4.35 7.59
CA VAL A 83 30.14 -4.80 8.81
C VAL A 83 30.89 -4.32 10.06
N VAL A 84 32.22 -4.39 10.05
CA VAL A 84 33.08 -3.84 11.11
C VAL A 84 32.82 -2.34 11.27
N LYS A 85 32.82 -1.57 10.17
CA LYS A 85 32.51 -0.14 10.20
C LYS A 85 31.11 0.14 10.77
N LEU A 86 30.12 -0.69 10.43
CA LEU A 86 28.75 -0.58 10.98
C LEU A 86 28.73 -0.83 12.50
N LEU A 87 29.42 -1.87 12.97
CA LEU A 87 29.45 -2.27 14.38
C LEU A 87 30.24 -1.30 15.29
N LYS A 88 31.18 -0.54 14.72
CA LYS A 88 31.93 0.51 15.44
C LYS A 88 31.21 1.86 15.47
N ASP A 89 30.05 1.96 14.84
CA ASP A 89 29.26 3.19 14.85
C ASP A 89 28.59 3.35 16.22
N GLU A 90 29.11 4.27 17.04
CA GLU A 90 28.69 4.50 18.42
C GLU A 90 27.23 5.00 18.54
N GLU A 91 26.67 5.59 17.48
CA GLU A 91 25.25 5.98 17.44
C GLU A 91 24.33 4.75 17.35
N ASN A 92 24.85 3.64 16.83
CA ASN A 92 24.11 2.43 16.55
C ASN A 92 24.40 1.33 17.57
N PHE A 93 25.65 1.21 18.03
CA PHE A 93 26.11 0.14 18.89
C PHE A 93 26.92 0.70 20.06
N SER A 94 26.70 0.15 21.24
CA SER A 94 27.58 0.39 22.38
C SER A 94 28.45 -0.83 22.63
N ILE A 95 29.75 -0.63 22.78
CA ILE A 95 30.69 -1.69 23.15
C ILE A 95 30.97 -1.56 24.65
N LYS A 96 30.94 -2.69 25.36
CA LYS A 96 31.36 -2.74 26.76
C LYS A 96 32.47 -3.75 26.91
N GLU A 97 33.56 -3.31 27.52
CA GLU A 97 34.64 -4.19 27.91
C GLU A 97 34.15 -5.36 28.76
N GLY A 98 34.80 -6.51 28.59
CA GLY A 98 34.52 -7.66 29.42
C GLY A 98 34.85 -7.38 30.89
N ALA A 99 34.07 -7.95 31.81
CA ALA A 99 34.29 -7.79 33.26
C ALA A 99 35.65 -8.34 33.76
N SER A 100 36.44 -8.98 32.90
CA SER A 100 37.82 -9.39 33.16
C SER A 100 38.54 -9.63 31.83
N PHE A 101 39.87 -9.71 31.85
CA PHE A 101 40.69 -10.06 30.68
C PHE A 101 40.37 -11.44 30.07
N LEU A 102 39.56 -12.28 30.75
CA LEU A 102 39.08 -13.58 30.27
C LEU A 102 37.71 -13.52 29.57
N LYS A 103 36.96 -12.44 29.75
CA LYS A 103 35.65 -12.24 29.11
C LYS A 103 35.84 -11.30 27.91
N PRO A 104 35.35 -11.66 26.72
CA PRO A 104 35.40 -10.75 25.59
C PRO A 104 34.55 -9.51 25.87
N ALA A 105 34.87 -8.41 25.18
CA ALA A 105 33.94 -7.30 25.07
C ALA A 105 32.61 -7.76 24.46
N GLN A 106 31.56 -6.96 24.67
CA GLN A 106 30.23 -7.25 24.13
C GLN A 106 29.69 -6.03 23.41
N VAL A 107 29.08 -6.27 22.26
CA VAL A 107 28.45 -5.27 21.40
C VAL A 107 26.95 -5.28 21.68
N TYR A 108 26.40 -4.10 21.94
CA TYR A 108 25.00 -3.91 22.30
C TYR A 108 24.33 -2.98 21.29
N PRO A 109 23.54 -3.51 20.35
CA PRO A 109 22.79 -2.68 19.40
C PRO A 109 21.76 -1.82 20.12
N ASN A 110 21.56 -0.61 19.63
CA ASN A 110 20.40 0.20 19.96
C ASN A 110 19.16 -0.43 19.32
N ALA A 111 18.11 -0.60 20.12
CA ALA A 111 16.84 -1.11 19.63
C ALA A 111 16.17 -0.05 18.76
N ARG A 112 15.67 -0.47 17.59
CA ARG A 112 15.03 0.41 16.61
C ARG A 112 13.63 -0.05 16.27
N PHE A 113 12.75 0.91 16.03
CA PHE A 113 11.35 0.64 15.74
C PHE A 113 10.94 1.33 14.44
N LEU A 114 10.08 0.63 13.70
CA LEU A 114 9.35 1.20 12.58
C LEU A 114 7.90 1.33 13.00
N VAL A 115 7.40 2.55 12.94
CA VAL A 115 5.99 2.86 13.17
C VAL A 115 5.34 3.17 11.82
N ILE A 116 4.23 2.50 11.52
CA ILE A 116 3.38 2.80 10.37
C ILE A 116 2.02 3.24 10.88
N GLU A 117 1.61 4.44 10.52
CA GLU A 117 0.31 5.01 10.85
C GLU A 117 -0.54 5.09 9.60
N LEU A 118 -1.78 4.61 9.71
CA LEU A 118 -2.67 4.44 8.59
C LEU A 118 -3.95 5.29 8.76
N PRO A 119 -4.61 5.65 7.66
CA PRO A 119 -5.95 6.22 7.73
C PRO A 119 -6.92 5.25 8.41
N LYS A 120 -7.92 5.77 9.12
CA LYS A 120 -8.91 4.94 9.85
C LYS A 120 -9.57 3.89 8.94
N GLY A 121 -9.91 2.73 9.51
CA GLY A 121 -10.57 1.64 8.78
C GLY A 121 -9.67 0.87 7.82
N THR A 122 -8.36 1.12 7.84
CA THR A 122 -7.38 0.45 6.99
C THR A 122 -6.66 -0.66 7.77
N GLU A 123 -6.60 -1.86 7.19
CA GLU A 123 -5.80 -2.97 7.70
C GLU A 123 -4.40 -2.99 7.06
N LEU A 124 -3.40 -3.44 7.82
CA LEU A 124 -2.01 -3.56 7.37
C LEU A 124 -1.55 -5.00 7.30
N ARG A 125 -0.91 -5.37 6.19
CA ARG A 125 -0.03 -6.54 6.10
C ARG A 125 1.35 -6.09 5.69
N ALA A 126 2.38 -6.43 6.46
CA ALA A 126 3.74 -5.96 6.22
C ALA A 126 4.74 -7.12 6.13
N GLU A 127 5.66 -6.98 5.18
CA GLU A 127 6.84 -7.80 5.01
C GLU A 127 8.09 -6.95 5.17
N ILE A 128 9.04 -7.40 5.99
CA ILE A 128 10.33 -6.72 6.17
C ILE A 128 11.42 -7.70 5.76
N GLN A 129 12.23 -7.32 4.77
CA GLN A 129 13.17 -8.21 4.08
C GLN A 129 12.51 -9.52 3.61
N ALA A 130 11.33 -9.41 2.98
CA ALA A 130 10.54 -10.54 2.47
C ALA A 130 10.14 -11.58 3.55
N GLN A 131 10.11 -11.19 4.81
CA GLN A 131 9.55 -11.97 5.91
C GLN A 131 8.30 -11.26 6.42
N GLU A 132 7.18 -11.98 6.52
CA GLU A 132 5.96 -11.47 7.14
C GLU A 132 6.19 -11.26 8.63
N ILE A 133 5.81 -10.08 9.13
CA ILE A 133 5.99 -9.71 10.54
C ILE A 133 4.71 -9.06 11.04
N SER A 134 4.27 -9.49 12.22
CA SER A 134 3.18 -8.82 12.94
C SER A 134 3.73 -7.65 13.76
N GLY A 135 3.14 -6.47 13.57
CA GLY A 135 3.38 -5.31 14.41
C GLY A 135 2.43 -5.28 15.62
N GLU A 136 2.83 -4.58 16.67
CA GLU A 136 1.93 -4.22 17.78
C GLU A 136 0.94 -3.15 17.30
N TYR A 137 -0.35 -3.44 17.40
CA TYR A 137 -1.43 -2.58 16.92
C TYR A 137 -2.02 -1.73 18.06
N VAL A 138 -2.19 -0.43 17.79
CA VAL A 138 -2.87 0.51 18.69
C VAL A 138 -4.07 1.10 17.96
N GLU A 139 -5.27 0.72 18.39
CA GLU A 139 -6.55 1.01 17.71
C GLU A 139 -6.87 2.51 17.62
N ASP A 140 -6.74 3.25 18.72
CA ASP A 140 -7.08 4.68 18.80
C ASP A 140 -6.32 5.53 17.76
N TRP A 141 -5.15 5.07 17.33
CA TRP A 141 -4.24 5.78 16.43
C TRP A 141 -4.10 5.12 15.06
N ASN A 142 -4.80 4.00 14.82
CA ASN A 142 -4.58 3.07 13.71
C ASN A 142 -3.09 2.89 13.37
N LYS A 143 -2.31 2.53 14.40
CA LYS A 143 -0.86 2.53 14.38
C LYS A 143 -0.31 1.12 14.56
N TYR A 144 0.66 0.76 13.74
CA TYR A 144 1.40 -0.50 13.83
C TYR A 144 2.86 -0.21 14.17
N THR A 145 3.36 -0.84 15.24
CA THR A 145 4.78 -0.73 15.64
C THR A 145 5.48 -2.06 15.41
N PHE A 146 6.53 -2.03 14.59
CA PHE A 146 7.36 -3.18 14.27
C PHE A 146 8.71 -3.07 14.97
N GLY A 147 9.23 -4.20 15.45
CA GLY A 147 10.53 -4.29 16.11
C GLY A 147 10.46 -4.90 17.52
N PRO A 148 11.53 -4.78 18.32
CA PRO A 148 12.76 -4.04 18.04
C PRO A 148 13.62 -4.71 16.97
N PHE A 149 14.12 -3.92 16.03
CA PHE A 149 15.15 -4.27 15.04
C PHE A 149 16.55 -3.87 15.51
N LEU A 150 17.56 -4.41 14.84
CA LEU A 150 18.93 -3.92 14.94
C LEU A 150 19.11 -2.68 14.02
N PRO A 151 20.10 -1.81 14.27
CA PRO A 151 20.34 -0.65 13.41
C PRO A 151 20.72 -1.06 11.99
N GLY A 152 20.00 -0.58 10.99
CA GLY A 152 20.15 -1.08 9.62
C GLY A 152 19.22 -0.45 8.60
N LYS A 153 19.39 -0.83 7.33
CA LYS A 153 18.51 -0.42 6.23
C LYS A 153 17.63 -1.59 5.83
N TYR A 154 16.32 -1.41 5.96
CA TYR A 154 15.34 -2.46 5.78
C TYR A 154 14.47 -2.19 4.57
N LYS A 155 14.35 -3.19 3.69
CA LYS A 155 13.33 -3.19 2.65
C LYS A 155 12.00 -3.56 3.29
N VAL A 156 11.03 -2.67 3.19
CA VAL A 156 9.69 -2.84 3.72
C VAL A 156 8.73 -2.88 2.55
N ALA A 157 7.91 -3.92 2.50
CA ALA A 157 6.76 -3.99 1.62
C ALA A 157 5.52 -4.06 2.49
N TYR A 158 4.49 -3.28 2.19
CA TYR A 158 3.24 -3.35 2.93
C TYR A 158 2.03 -3.24 2.00
N GLU A 159 0.98 -3.98 2.36
CA GLU A 159 -0.33 -3.93 1.74
C GLU A 159 -1.30 -3.28 2.71
N MET A 160 -1.90 -2.18 2.26
CA MET A 160 -2.96 -1.46 2.95
C MET A 160 -4.28 -1.91 2.33
N ALA A 161 -5.21 -2.40 3.15
CA ALA A 161 -6.53 -2.80 2.69
C ALA A 161 -7.60 -1.92 3.33
N HIS A 162 -8.44 -1.30 2.50
CA HIS A 162 -9.57 -0.49 2.95
C HIS A 162 -10.86 -1.02 2.30
N PRO A 163 -11.98 -1.13 3.03
CA PRO A 163 -13.23 -1.66 2.48
C PRO A 163 -13.73 -0.89 1.25
N LYS A 164 -13.54 0.44 1.23
CA LYS A 164 -14.02 1.31 0.14
C LYS A 164 -13.06 1.43 -1.03
N PHE A 165 -11.75 1.40 -0.78
CA PHE A 165 -10.73 1.69 -1.80
C PHE A 165 -9.96 0.44 -2.25
N GLY A 166 -10.34 -0.73 -1.72
CA GLY A 166 -9.63 -1.97 -1.96
C GLY A 166 -8.23 -1.97 -1.33
N SER A 167 -7.31 -2.69 -1.96
CA SER A 167 -5.95 -2.89 -1.44
C SER A 167 -4.91 -2.17 -2.29
N LYS A 168 -3.92 -1.55 -1.65
CA LYS A 168 -2.74 -0.97 -2.30
C LYS A 168 -1.46 -1.52 -1.70
N LYS A 169 -0.48 -1.84 -2.56
CA LYS A 169 0.83 -2.35 -2.15
C LYS A 169 1.89 -1.27 -2.35
N GLU A 170 2.70 -1.07 -1.32
CA GLU A 170 3.83 -0.14 -1.33
C GLU A 170 5.13 -0.87 -1.01
N LYS A 171 6.23 -0.31 -1.51
CA LYS A 171 7.57 -0.82 -1.25
C LYS A 171 8.53 0.34 -1.05
N GLU A 172 9.24 0.33 0.06
CA GLU A 172 10.21 1.35 0.39
C GLU A 172 11.42 0.79 1.14
N THR A 173 12.46 1.63 1.28
CA THR A 173 13.63 1.31 2.09
C THR A 173 13.67 2.26 3.28
N VAL A 174 13.54 1.71 4.48
CA VAL A 174 13.56 2.44 5.73
C VAL A 174 14.96 2.37 6.33
N ASP A 175 15.55 3.51 6.69
CA ASP A 175 16.83 3.59 7.38
C ASP A 175 16.62 3.72 8.90
N LEU A 176 16.87 2.62 9.62
CA LEU A 176 16.78 2.54 11.07
C LEU A 176 18.15 2.65 11.74
N LYS A 177 19.18 3.21 11.09
CA LYS A 177 20.50 3.37 11.73
C LYS A 177 20.42 4.36 12.89
N ALA A 178 20.23 5.64 12.60
CA ALA A 178 20.33 6.70 13.60
C ALA A 178 19.15 6.72 14.59
N GLU A 179 17.92 6.49 14.12
CA GLU A 179 16.71 6.68 14.91
C GLU A 179 15.56 5.74 14.49
N ASP A 180 14.52 5.71 15.32
CA ASP A 180 13.24 5.09 14.96
C ASP A 180 12.61 5.83 13.80
N GLN A 181 11.88 5.11 12.94
CA GLN A 181 11.22 5.72 11.78
C GLN A 181 9.71 5.66 11.92
N ARG A 182 9.05 6.72 11.47
CA ARG A 182 7.60 6.85 11.44
C ARG A 182 7.14 7.15 10.02
N LEU A 183 6.34 6.25 9.48
CA LEU A 183 5.67 6.38 8.19
C LEU A 183 4.21 6.73 8.45
N THR A 184 3.80 7.93 8.08
CA THR A 184 2.39 8.36 8.16
C THR A 184 1.80 8.33 6.76
N VAL A 185 0.94 7.35 6.51
CA VAL A 185 0.22 7.22 5.24
C VAL A 185 -0.94 8.20 5.24
N LYS A 186 -0.93 9.13 4.28
CA LYS A 186 -2.04 10.05 4.06
C LYS A 186 -3.23 9.33 3.46
N GLU A 187 -4.43 9.81 3.76
CA GLU A 187 -5.68 9.22 3.29
C GLU A 187 -5.78 9.12 1.76
N ASN A 188 -5.30 10.14 1.04
CA ASN A 188 -5.29 10.14 -0.41
C ASN A 188 -4.48 8.99 -1.03
N HIS A 189 -3.50 8.45 -0.31
CA HIS A 189 -2.73 7.30 -0.77
C HIS A 189 -3.58 6.03 -0.92
N LEU A 190 -4.77 5.97 -0.30
CA LEU A 190 -5.67 4.83 -0.46
C LEU A 190 -6.26 4.74 -1.88
N TYR A 191 -6.44 5.87 -2.56
CA TYR A 191 -7.09 5.92 -3.87
C TYR A 191 -6.20 6.47 -5.00
N GLU A 192 -5.27 7.39 -4.70
CA GLU A 192 -4.29 7.88 -5.67
C GLU A 192 -3.38 6.74 -6.13
N ASN A 193 -3.20 6.60 -7.44
CA ASN A 193 -2.36 5.57 -8.03
C ASN A 193 -2.69 4.16 -7.50
N ASN A 194 -3.98 3.87 -7.29
CA ASN A 194 -4.48 2.56 -6.91
C ASN A 194 -5.24 1.94 -8.10
N PRO A 195 -4.57 1.10 -8.93
CA PRO A 195 -5.19 0.53 -10.12
C PRO A 195 -6.39 -0.37 -9.83
N LYS A 196 -6.44 -0.99 -8.63
CA LYS A 196 -7.60 -1.81 -8.26
C LYS A 196 -8.83 -0.94 -8.03
N PHE A 197 -8.64 0.20 -7.38
CA PHE A 197 -9.72 1.17 -7.13
C PHE A 197 -10.18 1.83 -8.44
N GLN A 198 -9.24 2.30 -9.27
CA GLN A 198 -9.53 2.93 -10.56
C GLN A 198 -10.33 1.98 -11.48
N LYS A 199 -9.92 0.71 -11.57
CA LYS A 199 -10.66 -0.31 -12.32
C LYS A 199 -12.05 -0.59 -11.76
N HIS A 200 -12.23 -0.50 -10.45
CA HIS A 200 -13.55 -0.66 -9.84
C HIS A 200 -14.48 0.50 -10.22
N LEU A 201 -14.01 1.75 -10.18
CA LEU A 201 -14.78 2.91 -10.62
C LEU A 201 -15.16 2.83 -12.10
N LEU A 202 -14.21 2.45 -12.97
CA LEU A 202 -14.48 2.23 -14.39
C LEU A 202 -15.55 1.15 -14.60
N ALA A 203 -15.43 0.01 -13.89
CA ALA A 203 -16.41 -1.06 -13.98
C ALA A 203 -17.81 -0.60 -13.51
N SER A 204 -17.89 0.21 -12.45
CA SER A 204 -19.15 0.80 -12.00
C SER A 204 -19.79 1.70 -13.07
N ALA A 205 -19.01 2.52 -13.77
CA ALA A 205 -19.50 3.34 -14.86
C ALA A 205 -19.97 2.51 -16.07
N VAL A 206 -19.21 1.48 -16.45
CA VAL A 206 -19.60 0.57 -17.55
C VAL A 206 -20.90 -0.16 -17.22
N ASN A 207 -21.00 -0.73 -16.01
CA ASN A 207 -22.19 -1.43 -15.53
C ASN A 207 -23.41 -0.50 -15.47
N TYR A 208 -23.22 0.78 -15.16
CA TYR A 208 -24.29 1.78 -15.23
C TYR A 208 -24.84 1.91 -16.65
N PHE A 209 -23.99 2.13 -17.66
CA PHE A 209 -24.47 2.27 -19.04
C PHE A 209 -25.05 0.97 -19.61
N ASP A 210 -24.50 -0.18 -19.22
CA ASP A 210 -25.04 -1.50 -19.58
C ASP A 210 -26.45 -1.74 -19.01
N SER A 211 -26.62 -1.52 -17.71
CA SER A 211 -27.91 -1.69 -17.05
C SER A 211 -28.93 -0.62 -17.47
N LEU A 212 -28.48 0.58 -17.87
CA LEU A 212 -29.35 1.57 -18.52
C LEU A 212 -29.84 1.08 -19.89
N ASN A 213 -28.97 0.46 -20.69
CA ASN A 213 -29.38 -0.16 -21.96
C ASN A 213 -30.35 -1.33 -21.75
N GLU A 214 -30.26 -2.06 -20.64
CA GLU A 214 -31.27 -3.04 -20.24
C GLU A 214 -32.60 -2.37 -19.91
N GLY A 215 -32.59 -1.32 -19.09
CA GLY A 215 -33.81 -0.60 -18.72
C GLY A 215 -34.52 0.05 -19.92
N ILE A 216 -33.78 0.58 -20.89
CA ILE A 216 -34.34 1.09 -22.15
C ILE A 216 -35.08 -0.03 -22.89
N ARG A 217 -34.44 -1.19 -23.07
CA ARG A 217 -35.05 -2.35 -23.75
C ARG A 217 -36.25 -2.91 -22.98
N ASP A 218 -36.27 -2.77 -21.66
CA ASP A 218 -37.36 -3.18 -20.76
C ASP A 218 -38.43 -2.09 -20.61
N GLY A 219 -38.79 -1.39 -21.68
CA GLY A 219 -39.88 -0.42 -21.61
C GLY A 219 -39.53 0.88 -20.87
N LEU A 220 -38.27 1.34 -20.96
CA LEU A 220 -37.76 2.48 -20.18
C LEU A 220 -37.81 2.27 -18.65
N ASN A 221 -37.89 1.03 -18.19
CA ASN A 221 -37.91 0.66 -16.77
C ASN A 221 -36.48 0.58 -16.19
N VAL A 222 -36.12 1.51 -15.31
CA VAL A 222 -34.78 1.55 -14.70
C VAL A 222 -34.71 0.90 -13.32
N SER A 223 -35.72 0.10 -12.92
CA SER A 223 -35.73 -0.59 -11.62
C SER A 223 -34.45 -1.43 -11.36
N SER A 224 -33.93 -2.09 -12.42
CA SER A 224 -32.71 -2.91 -12.36
C SER A 224 -31.41 -2.13 -12.62
N LEU A 225 -31.47 -0.82 -12.84
CA LEU A 225 -30.30 0.03 -13.07
C LEU A 225 -29.30 -0.06 -11.91
N ILE A 226 -28.01 -0.20 -12.24
CA ILE A 226 -26.90 -0.19 -11.28
C ILE A 226 -26.47 1.27 -11.08
N ALA A 227 -27.16 1.96 -10.17
CA ALA A 227 -26.93 3.36 -9.81
C ALA A 227 -27.35 3.59 -8.35
N SER A 228 -27.07 4.79 -7.83
CA SER A 228 -27.63 5.23 -6.56
C SER A 228 -29.16 5.24 -6.60
N LYS A 229 -29.79 5.07 -5.44
CA LYS A 229 -31.25 5.04 -5.32
C LYS A 229 -31.89 6.33 -5.85
N GLU A 230 -31.36 7.48 -5.41
CA GLU A 230 -31.86 8.79 -5.80
C GLU A 230 -31.73 9.02 -7.31
N HIS A 231 -30.58 8.68 -7.90
CA HIS A 231 -30.38 8.78 -9.36
C HIS A 231 -31.38 7.93 -10.13
N LYS A 232 -31.60 6.69 -9.68
CA LYS A 232 -32.56 5.76 -10.29
C LYS A 232 -33.98 6.30 -10.23
N GLU A 233 -34.42 6.80 -9.07
CA GLU A 233 -35.76 7.38 -8.88
C GLU A 233 -35.98 8.61 -9.77
N ASN A 234 -34.99 9.50 -9.85
CA ASN A 234 -35.04 10.69 -10.71
C ASN A 234 -35.09 10.32 -12.21
N LEU A 235 -34.30 9.33 -12.62
CA LEU A 235 -34.29 8.89 -14.01
C LEU A 235 -35.59 8.18 -14.40
N GLN A 236 -36.14 7.35 -13.50
CA GLN A 236 -37.44 6.71 -13.70
C GLN A 236 -38.55 7.75 -13.87
N ALA A 237 -38.61 8.76 -12.98
CA ALA A 237 -39.59 9.85 -13.08
C ALA A 237 -39.43 10.64 -14.40
N SER A 238 -38.19 10.87 -14.85
CA SER A 238 -37.92 11.54 -16.12
C SER A 238 -38.42 10.72 -17.32
N PHE A 239 -38.24 9.39 -17.30
CA PHE A 239 -38.78 8.54 -18.36
C PHE A 239 -40.31 8.49 -18.34
N GLU A 240 -40.94 8.40 -17.17
CA GLU A 240 -42.40 8.44 -17.03
C GLU A 240 -43.00 9.77 -17.53
N GLU A 241 -42.31 10.89 -17.32
CA GLU A 241 -42.73 12.19 -17.82
C GLU A 241 -42.60 12.28 -19.36
N LEU A 242 -41.54 11.70 -19.93
CA LEU A 242 -41.25 11.77 -21.37
C LEU A 242 -42.02 10.73 -22.20
N GLU A 243 -42.28 9.54 -21.67
CA GLU A 243 -42.88 8.40 -22.39
C GLU A 243 -44.14 8.75 -23.21
N PRO A 244 -45.10 9.57 -22.71
CA PRO A 244 -46.28 9.95 -23.49
C PRO A 244 -45.95 10.66 -24.80
N TYR A 245 -44.83 11.39 -24.84
CA TYR A 245 -44.40 12.21 -25.96
C TYR A 245 -43.40 11.52 -26.88
N LEU A 246 -42.84 10.39 -26.47
CA LEU A 246 -41.85 9.64 -27.25
C LEU A 246 -42.53 8.65 -28.20
N GLU A 247 -42.05 8.59 -29.44
CA GLU A 247 -42.28 7.50 -30.39
C GLU A 247 -41.19 6.43 -30.24
N SER A 248 -39.92 6.86 -30.11
CA SER A 248 -38.80 5.97 -29.86
C SER A 248 -37.68 6.65 -29.06
N PHE A 249 -36.86 5.82 -28.41
CA PHE A 249 -35.67 6.22 -27.70
C PHE A 249 -34.54 5.22 -27.97
N ASP A 250 -33.41 5.72 -28.44
CA ASP A 250 -32.22 4.94 -28.73
C ASP A 250 -31.03 5.43 -27.92
N GLN A 251 -30.22 4.49 -27.47
CA GLN A 251 -28.93 4.77 -26.86
C GLN A 251 -27.88 3.79 -27.37
N GLN A 252 -26.68 4.28 -27.62
CA GLN A 252 -25.52 3.42 -27.85
C GLN A 252 -24.24 3.97 -27.23
N PHE A 253 -23.36 3.05 -26.84
CA PHE A 253 -21.99 3.33 -26.43
C PHE A 253 -21.10 2.10 -26.72
N GLN A 254 -19.79 2.29 -26.81
CA GLN A 254 -18.78 1.23 -26.92
C GLN A 254 -17.63 1.45 -25.94
N THR A 255 -17.26 2.70 -25.71
CA THR A 255 -16.04 3.10 -25.01
C THR A 255 -16.40 3.88 -23.76
N VAL A 256 -15.75 3.56 -22.64
CA VAL A 256 -15.77 4.37 -21.42
C VAL A 256 -14.33 4.58 -20.98
N LYS A 257 -13.95 5.80 -20.64
CA LYS A 257 -12.64 6.13 -20.07
C LYS A 257 -12.84 7.01 -18.85
N ILE A 258 -11.96 6.84 -17.86
CA ILE A 258 -11.91 7.73 -16.69
C ILE A 258 -10.54 8.38 -16.61
N ASP A 259 -10.51 9.66 -16.26
CA ASP A 259 -9.28 10.36 -15.90
C ASP A 259 -8.91 10.04 -14.46
N CYS A 260 -7.84 9.26 -14.27
CA CYS A 260 -7.39 8.86 -12.95
C CYS A 260 -6.78 10.02 -12.14
N ASP A 261 -6.34 11.09 -12.81
CA ASP A 261 -5.76 12.27 -12.17
C ASP A 261 -6.84 13.21 -11.61
N SER A 262 -8.07 13.10 -12.13
CA SER A 262 -9.24 13.88 -11.70
C SER A 262 -9.98 13.32 -10.47
N ILE A 263 -9.57 12.15 -9.96
CA ILE A 263 -10.26 11.47 -8.85
C ILE A 263 -10.18 12.32 -7.59
N ALA A 264 -11.34 12.85 -7.18
CA ALA A 264 -11.52 13.60 -5.95
C ALA A 264 -12.44 12.84 -5.00
N VAL A 265 -12.01 12.64 -3.76
CA VAL A 265 -12.80 11.98 -2.71
C VAL A 265 -13.19 13.01 -1.66
N ASN A 266 -14.47 13.03 -1.27
CA ASN A 266 -14.92 13.93 -0.22
C ASN A 266 -14.38 13.53 1.16
N ALA A 267 -14.38 14.48 2.11
CA ALA A 267 -13.81 14.26 3.45
C ALA A 267 -14.48 13.12 4.24
N SER A 268 -15.74 12.79 3.96
CA SER A 268 -16.45 11.66 4.59
C SER A 268 -16.20 10.32 3.91
N GLN A 269 -15.45 10.28 2.81
CA GLN A 269 -15.21 9.08 2.00
C GLN A 269 -16.50 8.37 1.57
N THR A 270 -17.51 9.14 1.22
CA THR A 270 -18.80 8.64 0.75
C THR A 270 -19.07 9.00 -0.70
N LYS A 271 -18.37 10.00 -1.24
CA LYS A 271 -18.53 10.48 -2.61
C LYS A 271 -17.18 10.57 -3.31
N VAL A 272 -17.13 10.08 -4.55
CA VAL A 272 -16.00 10.22 -5.48
C VAL A 272 -16.49 11.03 -6.67
N GLN A 273 -15.68 11.96 -7.15
CA GLN A 273 -15.91 12.69 -8.39
C GLN A 273 -14.72 12.50 -9.32
N LEU A 274 -14.98 12.36 -10.61
CA LEU A 274 -13.95 12.26 -11.64
C LEU A 274 -14.50 12.65 -13.01
N ASP A 275 -13.60 12.91 -13.94
CA ASP A 275 -13.88 13.15 -15.34
C ASP A 275 -14.01 11.82 -16.08
N LEU A 276 -15.10 11.69 -16.82
CA LEU A 276 -15.46 10.49 -17.57
C LEU A 276 -15.72 10.84 -19.03
N TYR A 277 -15.18 10.01 -19.91
CA TYR A 277 -15.50 10.01 -21.32
C TYR A 277 -16.32 8.77 -21.66
N THR A 278 -17.34 8.95 -22.47
CA THR A 278 -18.12 7.89 -23.09
C THR A 278 -18.48 8.29 -24.52
N ASP A 279 -18.37 7.38 -25.49
CA ASP A 279 -18.80 7.62 -26.87
C ASP A 279 -20.32 7.47 -27.05
N LEU A 280 -21.04 8.06 -26.10
CA LEU A 280 -22.48 7.97 -25.95
C LEU A 280 -23.19 8.71 -27.07
N LYS A 281 -24.08 8.00 -27.77
CA LYS A 281 -25.03 8.60 -28.71
C LYS A 281 -26.44 8.29 -28.24
N ARG A 282 -27.29 9.31 -28.22
CA ARG A 282 -28.72 9.19 -27.92
C ARG A 282 -29.54 9.83 -29.01
N SER A 283 -30.65 9.20 -29.36
CA SER A 283 -31.66 9.80 -30.22
C SER A 283 -33.05 9.55 -29.66
N MET A 284 -33.92 10.54 -29.78
CA MET A 284 -35.33 10.42 -29.44
C MET A 284 -36.17 10.94 -30.59
N LYS A 285 -37.22 10.21 -30.92
CA LYS A 285 -38.25 10.64 -31.86
C LYS A 285 -39.52 10.94 -31.06
N LEU A 286 -40.13 12.09 -31.30
CA LEU A 286 -41.35 12.52 -30.62
C LEU A 286 -42.57 12.12 -31.45
N VAL A 287 -43.71 11.93 -30.79
CA VAL A 287 -44.98 11.68 -31.50
C VAL A 287 -45.36 12.90 -32.35
N GLU A 288 -45.94 12.67 -33.55
CA GLU A 288 -46.27 13.74 -34.53
C GLU A 288 -47.07 14.90 -33.92
N GLU A 289 -47.94 14.62 -32.95
CA GLU A 289 -48.79 15.62 -32.27
C GLU A 289 -48.00 16.68 -31.49
N VAL A 290 -46.72 16.43 -31.18
CA VAL A 290 -45.83 17.40 -30.51
C VAL A 290 -45.30 18.47 -31.49
N GLY A 291 -45.52 18.30 -32.80
CA GLY A 291 -45.17 19.29 -33.82
C GLY A 291 -43.67 19.41 -34.09
N ILE A 292 -42.87 18.44 -33.62
CA ILE A 292 -41.44 18.30 -33.90
C ILE A 292 -41.26 16.98 -34.65
N ASP A 293 -41.04 17.09 -35.96
CA ASP A 293 -40.85 15.93 -36.85
C ASP A 293 -39.37 15.48 -36.93
N GLU A 294 -38.46 16.29 -36.37
CA GLU A 294 -37.03 16.01 -36.37
C GLU A 294 -36.64 15.09 -35.20
N THR A 295 -35.79 14.10 -35.47
CA THR A 295 -35.17 13.29 -34.42
C THR A 295 -34.21 14.15 -33.62
N LEU A 296 -34.42 14.23 -32.31
CA LEU A 296 -33.52 14.95 -31.41
C LEU A 296 -32.33 14.05 -31.08
N THR A 297 -31.12 14.49 -31.44
CA THR A 297 -29.88 13.73 -31.21
C THR A 297 -28.97 14.42 -30.21
N SER A 298 -28.31 13.64 -29.37
CA SER A 298 -27.25 14.08 -28.46
C SER A 298 -26.03 13.19 -28.60
N ASP A 299 -24.88 13.80 -28.77
CA ASP A 299 -23.57 13.17 -28.91
C ASP A 299 -22.60 13.63 -27.82
N LYS A 300 -23.12 14.07 -26.67
CA LYS A 300 -22.30 14.51 -25.53
C LYS A 300 -21.43 13.36 -25.02
N GLN A 301 -20.11 13.58 -25.01
CA GLN A 301 -19.14 12.51 -24.73
C GLN A 301 -18.44 12.63 -23.38
N ASN A 302 -18.41 13.83 -22.80
CA ASN A 302 -17.68 14.11 -21.57
C ASN A 302 -18.65 14.43 -20.44
N ALA A 303 -18.37 13.88 -19.26
CA ALA A 303 -19.14 14.14 -18.06
C ALA A 303 -18.24 14.26 -16.83
N ILE A 304 -18.60 15.14 -15.90
CA ILE A 304 -18.19 14.98 -14.51
C ILE A 304 -19.12 13.93 -13.90
N THR A 305 -18.53 12.82 -13.47
CA THR A 305 -19.26 11.72 -12.85
C THR A 305 -19.08 11.77 -11.36
N SER A 306 -20.18 11.66 -10.63
CA SER A 306 -20.17 11.42 -9.20
C SER A 306 -20.52 9.96 -8.90
N PHE A 307 -19.82 9.36 -7.95
CA PHE A 307 -20.12 8.05 -7.39
C PHE A 307 -20.41 8.17 -5.90
N VAL A 308 -21.36 7.39 -5.42
CA VAL A 308 -21.63 7.21 -3.98
C VAL A 308 -21.28 5.78 -3.57
N TYR A 309 -20.72 5.61 -2.38
CA TYR A 309 -20.47 4.27 -1.85
C TYR A 309 -21.72 3.70 -1.19
N ASP A 310 -22.20 2.58 -1.72
CA ASP A 310 -23.29 1.81 -1.14
C ASP A 310 -22.74 0.84 -0.08
N GLU A 311 -23.09 1.08 1.19
CA GLU A 311 -22.57 0.31 2.32
C GLU A 311 -23.11 -1.13 2.36
N ASP A 312 -24.32 -1.37 1.86
CA ASP A 312 -24.97 -2.68 1.87
C ASP A 312 -24.36 -3.63 0.82
N GLN A 313 -24.17 -3.13 -0.39
CA GLN A 313 -23.60 -3.85 -1.53
C GLN A 313 -22.07 -3.79 -1.55
N LYS A 314 -21.47 -2.88 -0.77
CA LYS A 314 -20.02 -2.62 -0.69
C LYS A 314 -19.41 -2.27 -2.04
N LYS A 315 -20.06 -1.36 -2.77
CA LYS A 315 -19.68 -0.96 -4.13
C LYS A 315 -19.87 0.54 -4.33
N TRP A 316 -19.08 1.10 -5.23
CA TRP A 316 -19.30 2.46 -5.74
C TRP A 316 -20.36 2.42 -6.84
N LEU A 317 -21.38 3.25 -6.72
CA LEU A 317 -22.48 3.35 -7.69
C LEU A 317 -22.48 4.75 -8.30
N VAL A 318 -22.80 4.84 -9.60
CA VAL A 318 -23.00 6.14 -10.25
C VAL A 318 -24.17 6.84 -9.59
N ASP A 319 -23.95 8.09 -9.19
CA ASP A 319 -24.90 8.96 -8.50
C ASP A 319 -25.33 10.12 -9.39
N GLU A 320 -24.42 10.64 -10.22
CA GLU A 320 -24.71 11.77 -11.10
C GLU A 320 -23.76 11.75 -12.31
N LEU A 321 -24.27 12.22 -13.44
CA LEU A 321 -23.49 12.43 -14.67
C LEU A 321 -23.82 13.81 -15.24
N ASP A 322 -22.93 14.79 -15.07
CA ASP A 322 -23.10 16.13 -15.63
C ASP A 322 -22.35 16.25 -16.97
N PHE A 323 -23.10 16.22 -18.07
CA PHE A 323 -22.60 16.41 -19.43
C PHE A 323 -22.63 17.89 -19.89
N SER A 324 -22.82 18.85 -19.00
CA SER A 324 -22.93 20.29 -19.33
C SER A 324 -21.58 21.02 -19.29
N THR A 325 -20.47 20.27 -19.24
CA THR A 325 -19.13 20.82 -19.07
C THR A 325 -18.50 21.17 -20.42
N TYR A 326 -17.75 22.28 -20.48
CA TYR A 326 -17.32 22.89 -21.74
C TYR A 326 -15.91 22.48 -22.21
N GLN A 327 -15.09 21.85 -21.37
CA GLN A 327 -13.70 21.50 -21.71
C GLN A 327 -13.20 20.26 -20.96
N GLN A 328 -13.39 19.09 -21.56
CA GLN A 328 -12.62 17.88 -21.22
C GLN A 328 -12.10 17.30 -22.53
N ASP A 329 -10.79 17.06 -22.61
CA ASP A 329 -10.12 16.55 -23.80
C ASP A 329 -9.44 15.22 -23.41
N PRO A 330 -10.12 14.08 -23.62
CA PRO A 330 -9.61 12.77 -23.22
C PRO A 330 -8.28 12.39 -23.88
N GLU A 331 -7.89 13.07 -24.95
CA GLU A 331 -6.60 12.86 -25.62
C GLU A 331 -5.44 13.48 -24.83
N LYS A 332 -5.72 14.40 -23.90
CA LYS A 332 -4.72 15.06 -23.03
C LYS A 332 -4.58 14.43 -21.65
N TRP A 333 -5.41 13.45 -21.30
CA TRP A 333 -5.30 12.76 -20.02
C TRP A 333 -4.02 11.89 -19.97
N GLU A 334 -3.25 12.03 -18.89
CA GLU A 334 -1.99 11.30 -18.73
C GLU A 334 -2.23 9.89 -18.17
N HIS A 335 -3.04 9.78 -17.12
CA HIS A 335 -3.39 8.49 -16.50
C HIS A 335 -4.84 8.12 -16.76
N VAL A 336 -5.04 7.13 -17.64
CA VAL A 336 -6.39 6.71 -18.09
C VAL A 336 -6.60 5.22 -17.85
N GLU A 337 -7.72 4.88 -17.23
CA GLU A 337 -8.30 3.53 -17.30
C GLU A 337 -9.42 3.53 -18.34
N SER A 338 -9.46 2.51 -19.18
CA SER A 338 -10.39 2.46 -20.31
C SER A 338 -11.03 1.09 -20.50
N TYR A 339 -12.28 1.14 -20.93
CA TYR A 339 -13.07 0.01 -21.39
C TYR A 339 -13.46 0.25 -22.84
N ARG A 340 -13.36 -0.79 -23.66
CA ARG A 340 -13.93 -0.82 -25.01
C ARG A 340 -14.60 -2.17 -25.22
N GLY A 341 -15.90 -2.16 -25.47
CA GLY A 341 -16.64 -3.38 -25.81
C GLY A 341 -16.27 -3.93 -27.18
N ASP A 342 -16.39 -5.24 -27.36
CA ASP A 342 -16.11 -5.92 -28.64
C ASP A 342 -17.00 -5.41 -29.79
N ALA A 343 -18.20 -4.95 -29.46
CA ALA A 343 -19.14 -4.31 -30.37
C ALA A 343 -19.81 -3.10 -29.69
N GLU A 344 -20.39 -2.21 -30.50
CA GLU A 344 -21.26 -1.15 -30.00
C GLU A 344 -22.45 -1.77 -29.25
N LYS A 345 -22.66 -1.35 -28.02
CA LYS A 345 -23.80 -1.76 -27.20
C LYS A 345 -24.95 -0.80 -27.46
N LYS A 346 -26.03 -1.33 -28.04
CA LYS A 346 -27.20 -0.55 -28.46
C LYS A 346 -28.43 -0.96 -27.66
N ALA A 347 -29.26 0.02 -27.37
CA ALA A 347 -30.60 -0.18 -26.83
C ALA A 347 -31.58 0.65 -27.64
N HIS A 348 -32.72 0.04 -27.92
CA HIS A 348 -33.84 0.67 -28.62
C HIS A 348 -35.09 0.40 -27.81
N TRP A 349 -35.88 1.45 -27.63
CA TRP A 349 -37.26 1.39 -27.20
C TRP A 349 -38.12 2.09 -28.25
N GLY A 350 -39.28 1.52 -28.53
CA GLY A 350 -40.27 2.10 -29.44
C GLY A 350 -41.67 1.84 -28.94
N LYS A 351 -42.56 2.82 -29.09
CA LYS A 351 -43.93 2.80 -28.56
C LYS A 351 -44.78 1.66 -29.11
N GLU A 352 -44.58 1.30 -30.38
CA GLU A 352 -45.30 0.17 -31.01
C GLU A 352 -44.73 -1.20 -30.62
N SER A 353 -43.47 -1.26 -30.17
CA SER A 353 -42.81 -2.49 -29.71
C SER A 353 -43.25 -2.96 -28.32
N ALA A 354 -43.99 -2.13 -27.57
CA ALA A 354 -44.54 -2.50 -26.25
C ALA A 354 -45.89 -3.23 -26.33
N GLY A 355 -46.47 -3.37 -27.54
CA GLY A 355 -47.81 -3.94 -27.75
C GLY A 355 -47.88 -5.42 -28.15
N ASP A 356 -46.78 -6.02 -28.63
CA ASP A 356 -46.79 -7.39 -29.13
C ASP A 356 -45.87 -8.31 -28.28
N ILE A 357 -46.39 -8.71 -27.11
CA ILE A 357 -46.04 -10.00 -26.51
C ILE A 357 -47.35 -10.79 -26.42
N VAL A 358 -47.52 -11.72 -27.37
CA VAL A 358 -48.48 -12.84 -27.28
C VAL A 358 -47.73 -14.11 -26.92
#